data_AF-A0A1Q9V810-F1
#
_entry.id   AF-A0A1Q9V810-F1
#
_cell.length_a   1.000
_cell.length_b   1.000
_cell.length_c   1.000
_cell.angle_alpha   90.00
_cell.angle_beta   90.00
_cell.angle_gamma   90.00
#
_symmetry.space_group_name_H-M   'P 1'
#
loop_
_entity.id
_entity.type
_entity.pdbx_description
1 polymer ?
#
loop_
_entity_poly.entity_id
_entity_poly.type
_entity_poly.pdbx_seq_one_letter_code
_entity_poly.pdbx_strand_id
1 'polypeptide(L)'
;MDVAGLSTHDIDVVAYNFVPTRYLPAAVASARYAVRRGTAARALPRARSFVKVAYRTRDRLGQLRARFPRARVVAVPHHRAHGLYAFAASGRSRAAVLVADSLGETATTSIALADSSSERVHYQQLAALSDPASLGYVYGAVTEHLGWRRGDEEGTVMALAALGDPARFRNLFSDAVRLTETGFTVDPTLFHLRVLSGRAPRITRAFVERGCHARRPDEPVEAVHRDLAAALQERTEQVMLHLASQAARQTGQSTLCVGGGVAMNCVSIGRIAESDLVDEVMVPPAPGDSGTAIGAAIDQWVRARGTLPVGVAGAATSGRASLTPLLRLRAGCACVPWTTRPASWLENSPTGRSWVCSPAGSRRVHGRWGTDPSSPPRLTLVWSIGSTRR
;
A
#
# COMPACT_ATOMS: atom_id res chain seq x y z
N MET A 1 21.32 -5.43 -6.60
CA MET A 1 22.77 -5.63 -6.44
C MET A 1 23.43 -5.54 -7.80
N ASP A 2 23.18 -6.48 -8.73
CA ASP A 2 23.75 -6.46 -10.08
C ASP A 2 23.52 -5.13 -10.83
N VAL A 3 22.29 -4.61 -10.82
CA VAL A 3 21.94 -3.31 -11.44
C VAL A 3 22.73 -2.14 -10.86
N ALA A 4 23.13 -2.22 -9.59
CA ALA A 4 23.89 -1.17 -8.90
C ALA A 4 25.40 -1.45 -8.87
N GLY A 5 25.86 -2.58 -9.43
CA GLY A 5 27.25 -3.01 -9.35
C GLY A 5 27.73 -3.26 -7.91
N LEU A 6 26.83 -3.62 -6.99
CA LEU A 6 27.14 -3.83 -5.56
C LEU A 6 27.17 -5.31 -5.20
N SER A 7 28.04 -5.67 -4.27
CA SER A 7 28.06 -6.97 -3.60
C SER A 7 27.26 -6.96 -2.29
N THR A 8 27.10 -8.12 -1.66
CA THR A 8 26.50 -8.22 -0.31
C THR A 8 27.35 -7.55 0.78
N HIS A 9 28.64 -7.31 0.52
CA HIS A 9 29.55 -6.66 1.47
C HIS A 9 29.45 -5.14 1.46
N ASP A 10 28.84 -4.56 0.43
CA ASP A 10 28.67 -3.10 0.27
C ASP A 10 27.35 -2.60 0.89
N ILE A 11 26.58 -3.49 1.52
CA ILE A 11 25.27 -3.18 2.11
C ILE A 11 25.42 -2.95 3.61
N ASP A 12 25.15 -1.73 4.07
CA ASP A 12 25.18 -1.38 5.50
C ASP A 12 23.93 -1.84 6.26
N VAL A 13 22.77 -1.78 5.61
CA VAL A 13 21.47 -2.04 6.23
C VAL A 13 20.56 -2.79 5.28
N VAL A 14 19.94 -3.86 5.78
CA VAL A 14 18.88 -4.59 5.08
C VAL A 14 17.57 -4.39 5.84
N ALA A 15 16.63 -3.69 5.21
CA ALA A 15 15.33 -3.39 5.79
C ALA A 15 14.27 -4.39 5.30
N TYR A 16 13.70 -5.15 6.25
CA TYR A 16 12.60 -6.07 6.02
C TYR A 16 11.29 -5.42 6.47
N ASN A 17 10.34 -5.31 5.55
CA ASN A 17 9.06 -4.60 5.65
C ASN A 17 8.01 -5.20 6.62
N PHE A 18 8.44 -5.94 7.65
CA PHE A 18 7.51 -6.63 8.54
C PHE A 18 8.10 -6.97 9.91
N VAL A 19 7.31 -6.76 10.98
CA VAL A 19 7.77 -6.99 12.36
C VAL A 19 7.20 -8.31 12.96
N PRO A 20 8.04 -9.28 13.35
CA PRO A 20 7.57 -10.58 13.85
C PRO A 20 6.94 -10.54 15.25
N THR A 21 7.33 -9.59 16.10
CA THR A 21 7.02 -9.62 17.54
C THR A 21 5.54 -9.41 17.86
N ARG A 22 4.77 -8.77 16.97
CA ARG A 22 3.35 -8.49 17.16
C ARG A 22 2.45 -9.73 17.05
N TYR A 23 2.95 -10.82 16.46
CA TYR A 23 2.16 -12.03 16.21
C TYR A 23 2.04 -12.97 17.41
N LEU A 24 3.04 -13.04 18.29
CA LEU A 24 2.95 -13.90 19.45
C LEU A 24 1.87 -13.44 20.45
N PRO A 25 1.78 -12.14 20.81
CA PRO A 25 0.67 -11.64 21.61
C PRO A 25 -0.70 -11.87 20.93
N ALA A 26 -0.80 -11.67 19.61
CA ALA A 26 -2.03 -11.92 18.86
C ALA A 26 -2.45 -13.40 18.87
N ALA A 27 -1.48 -14.32 18.85
CA ALA A 27 -1.73 -15.76 18.99
C ALA A 27 -2.31 -16.10 20.37
N VAL A 28 -1.73 -15.55 21.44
CA VAL A 28 -2.23 -15.74 22.82
C VAL A 28 -3.63 -15.16 22.98
N ALA A 29 -3.85 -13.93 22.50
CA ALA A 29 -5.16 -13.28 22.54
C ALA A 29 -6.22 -14.11 21.80
N SER A 30 -5.88 -14.65 20.63
CA SER A 30 -6.79 -15.53 19.88
C SER A 30 -7.06 -16.85 20.61
N ALA A 31 -6.04 -17.46 21.21
CA ALA A 31 -6.16 -18.73 21.93
C ALA A 31 -7.04 -18.62 23.18
N ARG A 32 -7.14 -17.46 23.83
CA ARG A 32 -8.06 -17.24 24.96
C ARG A 32 -9.53 -17.51 24.61
N TYR A 33 -9.92 -17.27 23.36
CA TYR A 33 -11.26 -17.58 22.87
C TYR A 33 -11.48 -19.07 22.57
N ALA A 34 -10.45 -19.92 22.71
CA ALA A 34 -10.61 -21.36 22.56
C ALA A 34 -11.33 -22.03 23.75
N VAL A 35 -11.41 -21.33 24.88
CA VAL A 35 -12.07 -21.84 26.10
C VAL A 35 -13.59 -21.92 25.95
N ARG A 36 -14.19 -21.15 25.02
CA ARG A 36 -15.64 -21.19 24.74
C ARG A 36 -15.92 -22.10 23.54
N ARG A 37 -16.80 -23.11 23.72
CA ARG A 37 -17.14 -24.12 22.70
C ARG A 37 -17.57 -23.50 21.35
N GLY A 38 -18.31 -22.38 21.36
CA GLY A 38 -18.77 -21.68 20.14
C GLY A 38 -17.73 -20.83 19.39
N THR A 39 -16.55 -20.59 19.99
CA THR A 39 -15.47 -19.79 19.37
C THR A 39 -14.20 -20.59 19.14
N ALA A 40 -14.05 -21.75 19.78
CA ALA A 40 -12.87 -22.63 19.66
C ALA A 40 -12.53 -23.02 18.22
N ALA A 41 -13.54 -23.39 17.42
CA ALA A 41 -13.38 -23.77 16.02
C ALA A 41 -12.75 -22.66 15.14
N ARG A 42 -12.91 -21.38 15.54
CA ARG A 42 -12.35 -20.21 14.84
C ARG A 42 -11.04 -19.72 15.48
N ALA A 43 -10.95 -19.80 16.80
CA ALA A 43 -9.84 -19.29 17.61
C ALA A 43 -8.51 -20.03 17.35
N LEU A 44 -8.53 -21.36 17.33
CA LEU A 44 -7.31 -22.16 17.22
C LEU A 44 -6.64 -22.08 15.83
N PRO A 45 -7.36 -22.21 14.69
CA PRO A 45 -6.74 -22.05 13.37
C PRO A 45 -6.11 -20.66 13.18
N ARG A 46 -6.74 -19.64 13.76
CA ARG A 46 -6.26 -18.27 13.72
C ARG A 46 -5.03 -18.06 14.60
N ALA A 47 -5.01 -18.58 15.83
CA ALA A 47 -3.83 -18.55 16.68
C ALA A 47 -2.63 -19.26 16.02
N ARG A 48 -2.85 -20.44 15.43
CA ARG A 48 -1.84 -21.18 14.64
C ARG A 48 -1.31 -20.36 13.46
N SER A 49 -2.18 -19.60 12.81
CA SER A 49 -1.79 -18.71 11.70
C SER A 49 -0.81 -17.65 12.17
N PHE A 50 -1.05 -17.03 13.33
CA PHE A 50 -0.15 -16.03 13.89
C PHE A 50 1.20 -16.62 14.30
N VAL A 51 1.22 -17.79 14.94
CA VAL A 51 2.48 -18.50 15.27
C VAL A 51 3.28 -18.82 14.00
N LYS A 52 2.60 -19.32 12.96
CA LYS A 52 3.23 -19.64 11.65
C LYS A 52 3.87 -18.41 11.01
N VAL A 53 3.24 -17.25 11.07
CA VAL A 53 3.82 -16.00 10.54
C VAL A 53 5.01 -15.55 11.38
N ALA A 54 4.89 -15.59 12.71
CA ALA A 54 5.99 -15.24 13.61
C ALA A 54 7.25 -16.06 13.30
N TYR A 55 7.09 -17.39 13.14
CA TYR A 55 8.19 -18.28 12.81
C TYR A 55 8.78 -17.99 11.43
N ARG A 56 7.94 -17.90 10.38
CA ARG A 56 8.41 -17.61 9.01
C ARG A 56 9.14 -16.28 8.90
N THR A 57 8.68 -15.26 9.60
CA THR A 57 9.34 -13.95 9.59
C THR A 57 10.68 -14.02 10.31
N ARG A 58 10.78 -14.73 11.44
CA ARG A 58 12.07 -14.94 12.13
C ARG A 58 13.08 -15.69 11.28
N ASP A 59 12.64 -16.78 10.64
CA ASP A 59 13.46 -17.57 9.73
C ASP A 59 14.01 -16.72 8.57
N ARG A 60 13.15 -15.94 7.90
CA ARG A 60 13.56 -15.00 6.85
C ARG A 60 14.58 -13.96 7.32
N LEU A 61 14.37 -13.37 8.50
CA LEU A 61 15.34 -12.44 9.08
C LEU A 61 16.68 -13.13 9.37
N GLY A 62 16.67 -14.40 9.79
CA GLY A 62 17.87 -15.22 9.94
C GLY A 62 18.61 -15.44 8.61
N GLN A 63 17.88 -15.81 7.56
CA GLN A 63 18.43 -15.99 6.20
C GLN A 63 19.02 -14.69 5.65
N LEU A 64 18.36 -13.55 5.88
CA LEU A 64 18.89 -12.25 5.49
C LEU A 64 20.19 -11.91 6.23
N ARG A 65 20.29 -12.21 7.54
CA ARG A 65 21.53 -12.01 8.31
C ARG A 65 22.66 -12.88 7.80
N ALA A 66 22.38 -14.15 7.47
CA ALA A 66 23.38 -15.05 6.92
C ALA A 66 23.86 -14.57 5.53
N ARG A 67 22.95 -14.07 4.70
CA ARG A 67 23.26 -13.55 3.35
C ARG A 67 24.02 -12.21 3.38
N PHE A 68 23.77 -11.38 4.38
CA PHE A 68 24.34 -10.04 4.53
C PHE A 68 25.09 -9.90 5.86
N PRO A 69 26.25 -10.57 6.02
CA PRO A 69 26.93 -10.66 7.31
C PRO A 69 27.48 -9.33 7.83
N ARG A 70 27.72 -8.35 6.95
CA ARG A 70 28.16 -6.99 7.32
C ARG A 70 27.00 -6.01 7.52
N ALA A 71 25.79 -6.37 7.09
CA ALA A 71 24.65 -5.48 7.15
C ALA A 71 23.90 -5.65 8.47
N ARG A 72 23.40 -4.52 8.99
CA ARG A 72 22.40 -4.54 10.05
C ARG A 72 21.04 -4.91 9.45
N VAL A 73 20.51 -6.08 9.80
CA VAL A 73 19.18 -6.52 9.37
C VAL A 73 18.11 -6.03 10.35
N VAL A 74 17.17 -5.23 9.86
CA VAL A 74 16.15 -4.55 10.65
C VAL A 74 14.75 -4.82 10.12
N ALA A 75 13.80 -4.96 11.04
CA ALA A 75 12.39 -5.06 10.72
C ALA A 75 11.73 -3.67 10.80
N VAL A 76 10.95 -3.32 9.79
CA VAL A 76 10.20 -2.07 9.68
C VAL A 76 8.70 -2.39 9.72
N PRO A 77 7.89 -1.66 10.51
CA PRO A 77 6.44 -1.87 10.52
C PRO A 77 5.83 -1.74 9.12
N HIS A 78 4.99 -2.69 8.73
CA HIS A 78 4.49 -2.82 7.37
C HIS A 78 3.75 -1.55 6.87
N HIS A 79 2.79 -1.07 7.64
CA HIS A 79 2.04 0.15 7.32
C HIS A 79 2.91 1.41 7.30
N ARG A 80 3.98 1.44 8.09
CA ARG A 80 4.94 2.54 8.06
C ARG A 80 5.74 2.54 6.76
N ALA A 81 6.11 1.35 6.26
CA ALA A 81 6.77 1.23 4.97
C ALA A 81 5.84 1.71 3.83
N HIS A 82 4.59 1.27 3.80
CA HIS A 82 3.57 1.79 2.86
C HIS A 82 3.48 3.31 2.90
N GLY A 83 3.26 3.88 4.09
CA GLY A 83 3.03 5.30 4.24
C GLY A 83 4.24 6.18 3.92
N LEU A 84 5.45 5.77 4.31
CA LEU A 84 6.67 6.49 3.96
C LEU A 84 6.96 6.45 2.46
N TYR A 85 6.64 5.33 1.78
CA TYR A 85 6.79 5.27 0.33
C TYR A 85 5.80 6.21 -0.36
N ALA A 86 4.51 6.16 0.02
CA ALA A 86 3.49 7.04 -0.53
C ALA A 86 3.86 8.52 -0.33
N PHE A 87 4.29 8.88 0.89
CA PHE A 87 4.73 10.25 1.18
C PHE A 87 5.95 10.66 0.37
N ALA A 88 7.02 9.86 0.34
CA ALA A 88 8.24 10.20 -0.38
C ALA A 88 8.03 10.31 -1.90
N ALA A 89 7.14 9.48 -2.47
CA ALA A 89 6.82 9.51 -3.89
C ALA A 89 6.00 10.75 -4.30
N SER A 90 5.25 11.35 -3.36
CA SER A 90 4.42 12.53 -3.63
C SER A 90 5.22 13.79 -3.98
N GLY A 91 6.47 13.90 -3.50
CA GLY A 91 7.27 15.12 -3.61
C GLY A 91 6.76 16.31 -2.78
N ARG A 92 5.79 16.07 -1.89
CA ARG A 92 5.20 17.10 -1.03
C ARG A 92 5.95 17.19 0.29
N SER A 93 6.08 18.41 0.82
CA SER A 93 6.78 18.64 2.08
C SER A 93 5.95 18.21 3.29
N ARG A 94 4.61 18.25 3.19
CA ARG A 94 3.69 17.85 4.26
C ARG A 94 2.40 17.29 3.64
N ALA A 95 1.86 16.21 4.20
CA ALA A 95 0.65 15.57 3.68
C ALA A 95 -0.06 14.69 4.73
N ALA A 96 -1.36 14.49 4.54
CA ALA A 96 -2.07 13.36 5.13
C ALA A 96 -1.60 12.07 4.43
N VAL A 97 -1.46 10.99 5.18
CA VAL A 97 -1.11 9.68 4.65
C VAL A 97 -2.16 8.66 5.07
N LEU A 98 -2.86 8.08 4.10
CA LEU A 98 -3.79 6.98 4.29
C LEU A 98 -3.18 5.69 3.75
N VAL A 99 -3.04 4.68 4.60
CA VAL A 99 -2.72 3.32 4.16
C VAL A 99 -3.96 2.46 4.31
N ALA A 100 -4.46 1.89 3.21
CA ALA A 100 -5.57 0.96 3.20
C ALA A 100 -5.12 -0.36 2.55
N ASP A 101 -5.14 -1.45 3.32
CA ASP A 101 -4.52 -2.71 2.93
C ASP A 101 -5.32 -3.93 3.41
N SER A 102 -4.91 -5.13 2.98
CA SER A 102 -5.49 -6.36 3.50
C SER A 102 -5.01 -6.63 4.93
N LEU A 103 -3.70 -6.64 5.17
CA LEU A 103 -3.11 -6.84 6.48
C LEU A 103 -1.59 -6.55 6.49
N GLY A 104 -1.15 -5.68 7.40
CA GLY A 104 0.23 -5.63 7.87
C GLY A 104 0.52 -6.69 8.94
N GLU A 105 0.99 -6.28 10.13
CA GLU A 105 1.11 -7.21 11.26
C GLU A 105 -0.28 -7.53 11.85
N THR A 106 -0.98 -6.47 12.23
CA THR A 106 -2.37 -6.51 12.74
C THR A 106 -3.21 -5.38 12.15
N ALA A 107 -2.57 -4.28 11.77
CA ALA A 107 -3.20 -3.14 11.12
C ALA A 107 -3.68 -3.51 9.71
N THR A 108 -4.77 -2.87 9.31
CA THR A 108 -5.46 -3.05 8.02
C THR A 108 -5.72 -1.69 7.38
N THR A 109 -5.81 -0.65 8.20
CA THR A 109 -5.85 0.74 7.77
C THR A 109 -5.07 1.60 8.76
N SER A 110 -4.37 2.62 8.29
CA SER A 110 -3.74 3.62 9.16
C SER A 110 -3.78 5.00 8.55
N ILE A 111 -3.96 6.01 9.39
CA ILE A 111 -3.91 7.43 9.05
C ILE A 111 -2.70 8.03 9.76
N ALA A 112 -1.91 8.82 9.05
CA ALA A 112 -0.74 9.51 9.58
C ALA A 112 -0.61 10.93 9.03
N LEU A 113 0.07 11.79 9.78
CA LEU A 113 0.63 13.04 9.29
C LEU A 113 2.11 12.82 8.97
N ALA A 114 2.52 13.20 7.76
CA ALA A 114 3.93 13.21 7.37
C ALA A 114 4.37 14.64 7.05
N ASP A 115 5.55 15.01 7.55
CA ASP A 115 6.14 16.34 7.41
C ASP A 115 7.65 16.21 7.22
N SER A 116 8.18 16.88 6.20
CA SER A 116 9.59 16.97 5.82
C SER A 116 10.03 18.42 5.62
N SER A 117 9.22 19.39 6.07
CA SER A 117 9.52 20.82 6.00
C SER A 117 10.55 21.26 7.04
N SER A 118 10.69 20.50 8.13
CA SER A 118 11.74 20.71 9.14
C SER A 118 13.04 19.98 8.77
N GLU A 119 14.09 20.18 9.57
CA GLU A 119 15.39 19.51 9.39
C GLU A 119 15.30 17.98 9.41
N ARG A 120 14.23 17.42 9.98
CA ARG A 120 14.00 15.97 10.08
C ARG A 120 12.58 15.61 9.65
N VAL A 121 12.45 14.53 8.90
CA VAL A 121 11.17 13.95 8.52
C VAL A 121 10.46 13.43 9.76
N HIS A 122 9.28 13.97 10.02
CA HIS A 122 8.33 13.50 11.02
C HIS A 122 7.25 12.67 10.33
N TYR A 123 7.02 11.46 10.83
CA TYR A 123 5.93 10.60 10.41
C TYR A 123 5.20 10.13 11.66
N GLN A 124 4.00 10.66 11.89
CA GLN A 124 3.19 10.41 13.07
C GLN A 124 1.90 9.69 12.66
N GLN A 125 1.75 8.45 13.10
CA GLN A 125 0.49 7.72 12.95
C GLN A 125 -0.53 8.25 13.97
N LEU A 126 -1.68 8.70 13.49
CA LEU A 126 -2.76 9.29 14.29
C LEU A 126 -3.85 8.28 14.61
N ALA A 127 -4.19 7.42 13.66
CA ALA A 127 -5.21 6.39 13.82
C ALA A 127 -4.83 5.10 13.09
N ALA A 128 -5.41 3.99 13.53
CA ALA A 128 -5.33 2.72 12.83
C ALA A 128 -6.56 1.86 13.09
N LEU A 129 -7.00 1.15 12.06
CA LEU A 129 -7.89 0.01 12.17
C LEU A 129 -7.04 -1.26 12.14
N SER A 130 -7.49 -2.27 12.87
CA SER A 130 -6.85 -3.58 12.89
C SER A 130 -7.87 -4.65 12.51
N ASP A 131 -7.36 -5.81 12.18
CA ASP A 131 -8.18 -6.99 11.96
C ASP A 131 -9.18 -7.19 13.13
N PRO A 132 -10.48 -7.43 12.84
CA PRO A 132 -11.03 -7.92 11.57
C PRO A 132 -11.50 -6.87 10.56
N ALA A 133 -11.43 -5.57 10.87
CA ALA A 133 -11.90 -4.52 9.96
C ALA A 133 -10.91 -4.32 8.80
N SER A 134 -11.07 -5.04 7.70
CA SER A 134 -10.17 -4.96 6.54
C SER A 134 -10.93 -4.91 5.23
N LEU A 135 -10.81 -3.77 4.53
CA LEU A 135 -11.43 -3.57 3.22
C LEU A 135 -10.76 -4.43 2.16
N GLY A 136 -9.41 -4.52 2.18
CA GLY A 136 -8.68 -5.40 1.27
C GLY A 136 -9.00 -6.87 1.48
N TYR A 137 -9.29 -7.31 2.71
CA TYR A 137 -9.75 -8.68 2.95
C TYR A 137 -11.15 -8.94 2.39
N VAL A 138 -12.10 -8.01 2.58
CA VAL A 138 -13.45 -8.12 2.02
C VAL A 138 -13.40 -8.20 0.49
N TYR A 139 -12.65 -7.30 -0.15
CA TYR A 139 -12.52 -7.27 -1.60
C TYR A 139 -11.91 -8.57 -2.15
N GLY A 140 -10.82 -9.04 -1.53
CA GLY A 140 -10.20 -10.31 -1.91
C GLY A 140 -11.08 -11.54 -1.64
N ALA A 141 -11.92 -11.50 -0.59
CA ALA A 141 -12.86 -12.58 -0.30
C ALA A 141 -13.96 -12.69 -1.36
N VAL A 142 -14.50 -11.55 -1.82
CA VAL A 142 -15.48 -11.53 -2.92
C VAL A 142 -14.82 -11.90 -4.26
N THR A 143 -13.57 -11.48 -4.48
CA THR A 143 -12.80 -11.87 -5.67
C THR A 143 -12.68 -13.39 -5.79
N GLU A 144 -12.32 -14.06 -4.69
CA GLU A 144 -12.28 -15.53 -4.62
C GLU A 144 -13.66 -16.17 -4.76
N HIS A 145 -14.70 -15.59 -4.14
CA HIS A 145 -16.08 -16.06 -4.25
C HIS A 145 -16.62 -15.99 -5.67
N LEU A 146 -16.20 -14.98 -6.41
CA LEU A 146 -16.50 -14.81 -7.82
C LEU A 146 -15.55 -15.62 -8.70
N GLY A 147 -14.72 -16.53 -8.18
CA GLY A 147 -13.93 -17.48 -8.98
C GLY A 147 -12.60 -16.93 -9.52
N TRP A 148 -12.09 -15.81 -9.00
CA TRP A 148 -10.79 -15.24 -9.35
C TRP A 148 -9.75 -15.36 -8.24
N ARG A 149 -8.47 -15.24 -8.58
CA ARG A 149 -7.35 -15.33 -7.65
C ARG A 149 -7.20 -14.04 -6.85
N ARG A 150 -7.58 -14.10 -5.56
CA ARG A 150 -7.24 -13.05 -4.59
C ARG A 150 -5.72 -12.81 -4.52
N GLY A 151 -5.33 -11.55 -4.38
CA GLY A 151 -3.96 -11.06 -4.37
C GLY A 151 -3.41 -10.70 -5.76
N ASP A 152 -4.11 -11.10 -6.83
CA ASP A 152 -3.65 -10.96 -8.22
C ASP A 152 -4.75 -10.37 -9.14
N GLU A 153 -6.00 -10.80 -8.97
CA GLU A 153 -7.11 -10.55 -9.92
C GLU A 153 -8.22 -9.64 -9.35
N GLU A 154 -7.98 -8.92 -8.26
CA GLU A 154 -8.91 -7.91 -7.74
C GLU A 154 -9.26 -6.84 -8.81
N GLY A 155 -8.31 -6.51 -9.69
CA GLY A 155 -8.55 -5.60 -10.82
C GLY A 155 -9.60 -6.10 -11.80
N THR A 156 -9.76 -7.42 -11.95
CA THR A 156 -10.81 -8.02 -12.79
C THR A 156 -12.19 -7.77 -12.20
N VAL A 157 -12.35 -7.89 -10.88
CA VAL A 157 -13.60 -7.59 -10.18
C VAL A 157 -13.93 -6.10 -10.25
N MET A 158 -12.90 -5.24 -10.13
CA MET A 158 -13.06 -3.80 -10.30
C MET A 158 -13.57 -3.45 -11.71
N ALA A 159 -13.01 -4.08 -12.75
CA ALA A 159 -13.49 -3.88 -14.12
C ALA A 159 -14.92 -4.43 -14.31
N LEU A 160 -15.22 -5.59 -13.72
CA LEU A 160 -16.53 -6.22 -13.80
C LEU A 160 -17.64 -5.36 -13.18
N ALA A 161 -17.32 -4.63 -12.11
CA ALA A 161 -18.26 -3.75 -11.41
C ALA A 161 -18.90 -2.69 -12.31
N ALA A 162 -18.20 -2.25 -13.37
CA ALA A 162 -18.73 -1.26 -14.33
C ALA A 162 -19.91 -1.78 -15.17
N LEU A 163 -20.16 -3.10 -15.18
CA LEU A 163 -21.19 -3.75 -15.98
C LEU A 163 -22.41 -4.22 -15.17
N GLY A 164 -22.45 -3.93 -13.87
CA GLY A 164 -23.50 -4.40 -12.95
C GLY A 164 -24.35 -3.28 -12.36
N ASP A 165 -25.46 -3.65 -11.74
CA ASP A 165 -26.28 -2.75 -10.94
C ASP A 165 -25.99 -2.95 -9.43
N PRO A 166 -25.41 -1.95 -8.74
CA PRO A 166 -25.13 -2.07 -7.31
C PRO A 166 -26.40 -2.18 -6.46
N ALA A 167 -27.56 -1.69 -6.93
CA ALA A 167 -28.78 -1.62 -6.15
C ALA A 167 -29.22 -2.98 -5.61
N ARG A 168 -29.01 -4.05 -6.39
CA ARG A 168 -29.39 -5.42 -6.03
C ARG A 168 -28.77 -5.90 -4.72
N PHE A 169 -27.50 -5.56 -4.46
CA PHE A 169 -26.76 -6.04 -3.29
C PHE A 169 -26.23 -4.93 -2.39
N ARG A 170 -26.64 -3.67 -2.63
CA ARG A 170 -26.25 -2.51 -1.82
C ARG A 170 -26.43 -2.76 -0.33
N ASN A 171 -27.62 -3.21 0.08
CA ASN A 171 -27.94 -3.45 1.49
C ASN A 171 -27.08 -4.55 2.11
N LEU A 172 -26.73 -5.60 1.34
CA LEU A 172 -25.81 -6.64 1.82
C LEU A 172 -24.46 -6.03 2.21
N PHE A 173 -23.87 -5.20 1.35
CA PHE A 173 -22.56 -4.60 1.64
C PHE A 173 -22.63 -3.44 2.64
N SER A 174 -23.72 -2.67 2.68
CA SER A 174 -23.94 -1.68 3.74
C SER A 174 -23.99 -2.33 5.13
N ASP A 175 -24.66 -3.49 5.25
CA ASP A 175 -24.70 -4.26 6.49
C ASP A 175 -23.37 -4.94 6.80
N ALA A 176 -22.67 -5.44 5.79
CA ALA A 176 -21.46 -6.21 5.98
C ALA A 176 -20.25 -5.35 6.33
N VAL A 177 -20.16 -4.15 5.79
CA VAL A 177 -19.06 -3.22 6.04
C VAL A 177 -19.63 -1.93 6.58
N ARG A 178 -19.89 -1.81 7.88
CA ARG A 178 -20.57 -0.62 8.45
C ARG A 178 -19.59 0.49 8.74
N LEU A 179 -19.83 1.69 8.22
CA LEU A 179 -19.06 2.88 8.59
C LEU A 179 -19.29 3.20 10.08
N THR A 180 -18.24 3.69 10.74
CA THR A 180 -18.30 4.21 12.10
C THR A 180 -17.84 5.66 12.11
N GLU A 181 -17.87 6.32 13.26
CA GLU A 181 -17.35 7.69 13.38
C GLU A 181 -15.87 7.81 13.00
N THR A 182 -15.08 6.77 13.24
CA THR A 182 -13.61 6.79 13.10
C THR A 182 -13.06 5.82 12.04
N GLY A 183 -13.93 5.15 11.29
CA GLY A 183 -13.52 4.13 10.32
C GLY A 183 -14.68 3.24 9.88
N PHE A 184 -14.50 1.92 9.99
CA PHE A 184 -15.54 0.95 9.64
C PHE A 184 -15.36 -0.38 10.41
N THR A 185 -16.40 -1.19 10.39
CA THR A 185 -16.41 -2.57 10.89
C THR A 185 -16.75 -3.54 9.78
N VAL A 186 -16.33 -4.80 9.93
CA VAL A 186 -16.72 -5.90 9.03
C VAL A 186 -17.50 -6.93 9.83
N ASP A 187 -18.67 -7.29 9.35
CA ASP A 187 -19.58 -8.22 10.02
C ASP A 187 -19.05 -9.66 9.91
N PRO A 188 -18.64 -10.29 11.04
CA PRO A 188 -18.09 -11.63 11.04
C PRO A 188 -19.13 -12.73 10.77
N THR A 189 -20.42 -12.38 10.70
CA THR A 189 -21.50 -13.29 10.28
C THR A 189 -21.59 -13.43 8.76
N LEU A 190 -21.02 -12.48 8.00
CA LEU A 190 -20.99 -12.46 6.53
C LEU A 190 -19.59 -12.78 5.98
N PHE A 191 -18.54 -12.35 6.69
CA PHE A 191 -17.14 -12.64 6.36
C PHE A 191 -16.46 -13.42 7.48
N HIS A 192 -15.90 -14.59 7.17
CA HIS A 192 -15.12 -15.34 8.15
C HIS A 192 -13.87 -14.58 8.56
N LEU A 193 -13.51 -14.67 9.85
CA LEU A 193 -12.25 -14.14 10.35
C LEU A 193 -11.06 -14.74 9.59
N ARG A 194 -10.09 -13.89 9.24
CA ARG A 194 -8.93 -14.32 8.47
C ARG A 194 -8.16 -15.43 9.21
N VAL A 195 -7.88 -16.49 8.46
CA VAL A 195 -6.98 -17.60 8.81
C VAL A 195 -5.98 -17.76 7.67
N LEU A 196 -4.68 -17.90 7.98
CA LEU A 196 -3.61 -18.02 6.99
C LEU A 196 -3.46 -19.47 6.51
N SER A 197 -4.58 -19.99 6.00
CA SER A 197 -4.71 -21.27 5.32
C SER A 197 -5.34 -21.02 3.95
N GLY A 198 -4.78 -21.62 2.90
CA GLY A 198 -5.32 -21.50 1.55
C GLY A 198 -6.72 -22.13 1.39
N ARG A 199 -7.12 -23.03 2.31
CA ARG A 199 -8.39 -23.75 2.28
C ARG A 199 -9.46 -23.17 3.20
N ALA A 200 -9.14 -22.14 3.99
CA ALA A 200 -10.11 -21.56 4.91
C ALA A 200 -11.13 -20.72 4.12
N PRO A 201 -12.44 -20.96 4.25
CA PRO A 201 -13.45 -20.13 3.60
C PRO A 201 -13.40 -18.70 4.14
N ARG A 202 -13.65 -17.71 3.29
CA ARG A 202 -13.69 -16.28 3.65
C ARG A 202 -15.09 -15.70 3.67
N ILE A 203 -15.99 -16.31 2.91
CA ILE A 203 -17.41 -15.98 2.83
C ILE A 203 -18.21 -16.99 3.64
N THR A 204 -19.21 -16.53 4.40
CA THR A 204 -20.10 -17.40 5.15
C THR A 204 -21.30 -17.82 4.31
N ARG A 205 -22.01 -18.86 4.77
CA ARG A 205 -23.30 -19.26 4.18
C ARG A 205 -24.33 -18.12 4.16
N ALA A 206 -24.38 -17.30 5.21
CA ALA A 206 -25.31 -16.17 5.29
C ALA A 206 -25.06 -15.10 4.21
N PHE A 207 -23.80 -14.89 3.82
CA PHE A 207 -23.49 -14.04 2.67
C PHE A 207 -23.98 -14.65 1.36
N VAL A 208 -23.80 -15.97 1.17
CA VAL A 208 -24.28 -16.66 -0.04
C VAL A 208 -25.80 -16.58 -0.17
N GLU A 209 -26.52 -16.79 0.93
CA GLU A 209 -28.00 -16.72 0.98
C GLU A 209 -28.55 -15.32 0.66
N ARG A 210 -27.82 -14.26 1.02
CA ARG A 210 -28.21 -12.86 0.77
C ARG A 210 -27.64 -12.30 -0.55
N GLY A 211 -26.61 -12.95 -1.07
CA GLY A 211 -25.86 -12.53 -2.26
C GLY A 211 -26.12 -13.47 -3.42
N CYS A 212 -25.07 -14.14 -3.88
CA CYS A 212 -25.17 -15.16 -4.90
C CYS A 212 -24.30 -16.37 -4.57
N HIS A 213 -24.54 -17.48 -5.26
CA HIS A 213 -23.69 -18.66 -5.20
C HIS A 213 -22.26 -18.34 -5.64
N ALA A 214 -21.31 -19.11 -5.13
CA ALA A 214 -19.91 -18.99 -5.54
C ALA A 214 -19.79 -19.39 -7.02
N ARG A 215 -19.11 -18.57 -7.80
CA ARG A 215 -18.85 -18.82 -9.21
C ARG A 215 -17.57 -19.64 -9.33
N ARG A 216 -17.58 -20.71 -10.13
CA ARG A 216 -16.34 -21.41 -10.48
C ARG A 216 -15.55 -20.62 -11.53
N PRO A 217 -14.21 -20.75 -11.58
CA PRO A 217 -13.40 -20.05 -12.58
C PRO A 217 -13.80 -20.31 -14.04
N ASP A 218 -14.33 -21.50 -14.34
CA ASP A 218 -14.76 -21.95 -15.67
C ASP A 218 -16.23 -21.62 -15.99
N GLU A 219 -17.00 -21.13 -15.02
CA GLU A 219 -18.39 -20.72 -15.24
C GLU A 219 -18.48 -19.34 -15.90
N PRO A 220 -19.49 -19.13 -16.77
CA PRO A 220 -19.73 -17.85 -17.40
C PRO A 220 -20.08 -16.78 -16.36
N VAL A 221 -19.70 -15.53 -16.65
CA VAL A 221 -20.03 -14.40 -15.80
C VAL A 221 -21.45 -13.91 -16.11
N GLU A 222 -22.40 -14.27 -15.25
CA GLU A 222 -23.79 -13.81 -15.31
C GLU A 222 -24.03 -12.41 -14.70
N ALA A 223 -25.23 -11.87 -14.91
CA ALA A 223 -25.64 -10.55 -14.40
C ALA A 223 -25.52 -10.45 -12.87
N VAL A 224 -25.90 -11.52 -12.14
CA VAL A 224 -25.79 -11.55 -10.68
C VAL A 224 -24.36 -11.33 -10.16
N HIS A 225 -23.35 -11.84 -10.89
CA HIS A 225 -21.96 -11.65 -10.52
C HIS A 225 -21.49 -10.21 -10.76
N ARG A 226 -21.97 -9.60 -11.85
CA ARG A 226 -21.73 -8.19 -12.16
C ARG A 226 -22.34 -7.29 -11.10
N ASP A 227 -23.59 -7.53 -10.72
CA ASP A 227 -24.31 -6.79 -9.69
C ASP A 227 -23.60 -6.90 -8.33
N LEU A 228 -23.09 -8.09 -7.97
CA LEU A 228 -22.34 -8.29 -6.74
C LEU A 228 -21.03 -7.50 -6.74
N ALA A 229 -20.29 -7.52 -7.86
CA ALA A 229 -19.07 -6.74 -8.03
C ALA A 229 -19.37 -5.22 -7.97
N ALA A 230 -20.44 -4.76 -8.61
CA ALA A 230 -20.89 -3.37 -8.59
C ALA A 230 -21.21 -2.91 -7.16
N ALA A 231 -21.95 -3.69 -6.38
CA ALA A 231 -22.28 -3.35 -5.00
C ALA A 231 -21.06 -3.37 -4.06
N LEU A 232 -20.12 -4.31 -4.25
CA LEU A 232 -18.84 -4.31 -3.54
C LEU A 232 -18.06 -3.03 -3.84
N GLN A 233 -17.99 -2.66 -5.12
CA GLN A 233 -17.23 -1.51 -5.58
C GLN A 233 -17.84 -0.21 -5.06
N GLU A 234 -19.17 -0.05 -5.11
CA GLU A 234 -19.89 1.07 -4.49
C GLU A 234 -19.58 1.19 -3.00
N ARG A 235 -19.60 0.08 -2.26
CA ARG A 235 -19.27 0.12 -0.83
C ARG A 235 -17.79 0.44 -0.57
N THR A 236 -16.90 -0.04 -1.43
CA THR A 236 -15.47 0.25 -1.36
C THR A 236 -15.21 1.74 -1.53
N GLU A 237 -15.85 2.37 -2.51
CA GLU A 237 -15.78 3.82 -2.75
C GLU A 237 -16.26 4.62 -1.52
N GLN A 238 -17.40 4.26 -0.95
CA GLN A 238 -17.95 4.92 0.24
C GLN A 238 -17.00 4.82 1.45
N VAL A 239 -16.38 3.66 1.68
CA VAL A 239 -15.41 3.48 2.77
C VAL A 239 -14.15 4.28 2.51
N MET A 240 -13.63 4.28 1.27
CA MET A 240 -12.43 5.03 0.91
C MET A 240 -12.64 6.54 1.03
N LEU A 241 -13.78 7.07 0.58
CA LEU A 241 -14.18 8.47 0.78
C LEU A 241 -14.28 8.82 2.27
N HIS A 242 -14.89 7.96 3.08
CA HIS A 242 -14.98 8.15 4.53
C HIS A 242 -13.57 8.23 5.15
N LEU A 243 -12.67 7.30 4.82
CA LEU A 243 -11.30 7.28 5.34
C LEU A 243 -10.46 8.48 4.87
N ALA A 244 -10.62 8.91 3.61
CA ALA A 244 -9.98 10.14 3.10
C ALA A 244 -10.45 11.36 3.88
N SER A 245 -11.75 11.46 4.13
CA SER A 245 -12.36 12.52 4.95
C SER A 245 -11.82 12.53 6.39
N GLN A 246 -11.64 11.36 7.01
CA GLN A 246 -10.97 11.25 8.32
C GLN A 246 -9.52 11.72 8.26
N ALA A 247 -8.78 11.31 7.24
CA ALA A 247 -7.37 11.66 7.08
C ALA A 247 -7.20 13.18 6.94
N ALA A 248 -8.01 13.83 6.10
CA ALA A 248 -8.02 15.28 5.96
C ALA A 248 -8.35 15.98 7.29
N ARG A 249 -9.44 15.58 7.98
CA ARG A 249 -9.83 16.20 9.26
C ARG A 249 -8.81 16.03 10.38
N GLN A 250 -8.26 14.83 10.55
CA GLN A 250 -7.34 14.55 11.66
C GLN A 250 -5.97 15.22 11.48
N THR A 251 -5.54 15.43 10.23
CA THR A 251 -4.22 15.98 9.91
C THR A 251 -4.27 17.48 9.56
N GLY A 252 -5.45 18.00 9.23
CA GLY A 252 -5.64 19.34 8.70
C GLY A 252 -4.97 19.57 7.34
N GLN A 253 -4.67 18.51 6.59
CA GLN A 253 -4.00 18.61 5.28
C GLN A 253 -5.00 18.40 4.14
N SER A 254 -4.88 19.19 3.08
CA SER A 254 -5.63 19.04 1.84
C SER A 254 -4.90 18.22 0.78
N THR A 255 -3.66 17.79 1.04
CA THR A 255 -2.94 16.80 0.22
C THR A 255 -3.01 15.43 0.89
N LEU A 256 -3.48 14.43 0.14
CA LEU A 256 -3.60 13.05 0.61
C LEU A 256 -2.70 12.09 -0.18
N CYS A 257 -1.74 11.48 0.49
CA CYS A 257 -0.96 10.37 -0.04
C CYS A 257 -1.63 9.04 0.34
N VAL A 258 -1.88 8.15 -0.63
CA VAL A 258 -2.54 6.86 -0.38
C VAL A 258 -1.60 5.70 -0.72
N GLY A 259 -1.45 4.75 0.20
CA GLY A 259 -0.69 3.50 0.02
C GLY A 259 -1.46 2.28 0.49
N GLY A 260 -0.85 1.09 0.36
CA GLY A 260 -1.50 -0.20 0.64
C GLY A 260 -2.18 -0.80 -0.59
N GLY A 261 -2.50 -2.09 -0.54
CA GLY A 261 -3.05 -2.81 -1.70
C GLY A 261 -4.38 -2.24 -2.22
N VAL A 262 -5.20 -1.64 -1.34
CA VAL A 262 -6.50 -1.05 -1.74
C VAL A 262 -6.31 0.22 -2.57
N ALA A 263 -5.15 0.89 -2.46
CA ALA A 263 -4.84 2.08 -3.27
C ALA A 263 -4.66 1.76 -4.77
N MET A 264 -4.59 0.47 -5.16
CA MET A 264 -4.66 0.05 -6.57
C MET A 264 -6.08 0.13 -7.15
N ASN A 265 -7.11 0.35 -6.33
CA ASN A 265 -8.47 0.56 -6.80
C ASN A 265 -8.61 1.98 -7.39
N CYS A 266 -8.27 2.12 -8.67
CA CYS A 266 -8.23 3.42 -9.35
C CYS A 266 -9.60 4.13 -9.38
N VAL A 267 -10.70 3.37 -9.33
CA VAL A 267 -12.06 3.93 -9.25
C VAL A 267 -12.24 4.66 -7.91
N SER A 268 -11.87 4.04 -6.79
CA SER A 268 -11.95 4.68 -5.46
C SER A 268 -11.03 5.90 -5.34
N ILE A 269 -9.82 5.82 -5.92
CA ILE A 269 -8.90 6.97 -5.95
C ILE A 269 -9.48 8.11 -6.79
N GLY A 270 -10.07 7.80 -7.96
CA GLY A 270 -10.77 8.76 -8.81
C GLY A 270 -11.90 9.47 -8.08
N ARG A 271 -12.74 8.71 -7.34
CA ARG A 271 -13.80 9.30 -6.50
C ARG A 271 -13.29 10.26 -5.44
N ILE A 272 -12.16 9.96 -4.80
CA ILE A 272 -11.56 10.90 -3.83
C ILE A 272 -11.04 12.15 -4.55
N ALA A 273 -10.39 11.99 -5.71
CA ALA A 273 -9.86 13.11 -6.49
C ALA A 273 -10.96 14.02 -7.07
N GLU A 274 -12.15 13.47 -7.36
CA GLU A 274 -13.34 14.21 -7.80
C GLU A 274 -14.11 14.85 -6.64
N SER A 275 -13.77 14.53 -5.40
CA SER A 275 -14.45 15.07 -4.21
C SER A 275 -13.80 16.36 -3.72
N ASP A 276 -14.56 17.19 -3.00
CA ASP A 276 -14.05 18.40 -2.35
C ASP A 276 -13.38 18.11 -0.98
N LEU A 277 -13.02 16.85 -0.70
CA LEU A 277 -12.41 16.46 0.57
C LEU A 277 -10.95 16.91 0.68
N VAL A 278 -10.23 16.96 -0.44
CA VAL A 278 -8.79 17.20 -0.55
C VAL A 278 -8.50 17.87 -1.90
N ASP A 279 -7.48 18.72 -1.95
CA ASP A 279 -7.06 19.42 -3.18
C ASP A 279 -6.27 18.49 -4.11
N GLU A 280 -5.56 17.51 -3.54
CA GLU A 280 -4.70 16.59 -4.29
C GLU A 280 -4.66 15.20 -3.66
N VAL A 281 -4.72 14.17 -4.51
CA VAL A 281 -4.52 12.78 -4.14
C VAL A 281 -3.31 12.22 -4.87
N MET A 282 -2.36 11.65 -4.12
CA MET A 282 -1.12 11.09 -4.64
C MET A 282 -1.02 9.61 -4.31
N VAL A 283 -0.81 8.78 -5.33
CA VAL A 283 -0.61 7.33 -5.18
C VAL A 283 0.75 6.96 -5.79
N PRO A 284 1.65 6.27 -5.06
CA PRO A 284 2.92 5.86 -5.62
C PRO A 284 2.71 4.80 -6.72
N PRO A 285 3.65 4.62 -7.66
CA PRO A 285 3.51 3.66 -8.76
C PRO A 285 3.30 2.19 -8.35
N ALA A 286 3.77 1.81 -7.16
CA ALA A 286 3.67 0.46 -6.62
C ALA A 286 3.06 0.50 -5.21
N PRO A 287 1.78 0.87 -5.06
CA PRO A 287 1.22 1.19 -3.74
C PRO A 287 0.96 -0.05 -2.88
N GLY A 288 0.91 -1.25 -3.50
CA GLY A 288 0.82 -2.53 -2.80
C GLY A 288 2.16 -3.04 -2.24
N ASP A 289 2.17 -4.30 -1.79
CA ASP A 289 3.30 -4.88 -1.03
C ASP A 289 4.65 -4.83 -1.74
N SER A 290 4.67 -4.81 -3.08
CA SER A 290 5.90 -4.65 -3.86
C SER A 290 6.65 -3.36 -3.54
N GLY A 291 5.93 -2.26 -3.25
CA GLY A 291 6.52 -0.96 -2.91
C GLY A 291 7.02 -0.85 -1.47
N THR A 292 6.57 -1.71 -0.57
CA THR A 292 7.00 -1.66 0.83
C THR A 292 8.49 -1.94 1.02
N ALA A 293 9.12 -2.60 0.06
CA ALA A 293 10.57 -2.76 0.01
C ALA A 293 11.27 -1.40 -0.06
N ILE A 294 10.77 -0.51 -0.92
CA ILE A 294 11.24 0.89 -1.07
C ILE A 294 10.93 1.67 0.21
N GLY A 295 9.72 1.53 0.74
CA GLY A 295 9.31 2.19 1.99
C GLY A 295 10.14 1.80 3.21
N ALA A 296 10.48 0.53 3.35
CA ALA A 296 11.35 0.03 4.41
C ALA A 296 12.77 0.60 4.27
N ALA A 297 13.25 0.75 3.04
CA ALA A 297 14.52 1.39 2.76
C ALA A 297 14.53 2.88 3.12
N ILE A 298 13.46 3.61 2.75
CA ILE A 298 13.23 5.01 3.10
C ILE A 298 13.20 5.19 4.63
N ASP A 299 12.53 4.30 5.38
CA ASP A 299 12.51 4.39 6.85
C ASP A 299 13.90 4.38 7.46
N GLN A 300 14.79 3.49 6.99
CA GLN A 300 16.16 3.43 7.50
C GLN A 300 16.99 4.63 7.06
N TRP A 301 16.79 5.12 5.83
CA TRP A 301 17.42 6.35 5.36
C TRP A 301 17.02 7.55 6.24
N VAL A 302 15.72 7.76 6.47
CA VAL A 302 15.19 8.83 7.31
C VAL A 302 15.71 8.73 8.74
N ARG A 303 15.80 7.53 9.31
CA ARG A 303 16.38 7.33 10.65
C ARG A 303 17.85 7.72 10.72
N ALA A 304 18.62 7.43 9.68
CA ALA A 304 20.05 7.70 9.64
C ALA A 304 20.38 9.16 9.29
N ARG A 305 19.64 9.77 8.37
CA ARG A 305 19.96 11.07 7.76
C ARG A 305 19.01 12.19 8.17
N GLY A 306 17.85 11.87 8.74
CA GLY A 306 16.80 12.83 9.02
C GLY A 306 15.98 13.24 7.80
N THR A 307 16.49 13.15 6.57
CA THR A 307 15.83 13.65 5.36
C THR A 307 15.23 12.55 4.50
N LEU A 308 14.35 12.90 3.54
CA LEU A 308 13.92 11.97 2.49
C LEU A 308 15.05 11.73 1.47
N PRO A 309 15.16 10.54 0.88
CA PRO A 309 16.10 10.30 -0.21
C PRO A 309 15.66 11.05 -1.49
N VAL A 310 16.64 11.55 -2.24
CA VAL A 310 16.40 12.22 -3.53
C VAL A 310 15.97 11.21 -4.61
N GLY A 311 15.17 11.65 -5.60
CA GLY A 311 14.82 10.83 -6.76
C GLY A 311 13.71 9.79 -6.54
N VAL A 312 13.02 9.81 -5.41
CA VAL A 312 11.81 9.00 -5.18
C VAL A 312 10.57 9.72 -5.70
N ALA A 313 10.51 11.05 -5.54
CA ALA A 313 9.41 11.86 -6.02
C ALA A 313 9.29 11.78 -7.56
N GLY A 314 8.08 11.50 -8.07
CA GLY A 314 7.80 11.43 -9.51
C GLY A 314 8.47 10.26 -10.26
N ALA A 315 9.18 9.37 -9.57
CA ALA A 315 9.84 8.23 -10.22
C ALA A 315 8.87 7.04 -10.35
N ALA A 316 8.47 6.72 -11.59
CA ALA A 316 7.88 5.42 -11.90
C ALA A 316 8.94 4.33 -11.75
N THR A 317 9.03 3.68 -10.59
CA THR A 317 10.02 2.61 -10.33
C THR A 317 9.56 1.28 -10.95
N SER A 318 9.43 1.23 -12.28
CA SER A 318 9.32 -0.02 -13.04
C SER A 318 10.72 -0.53 -13.42
N GLY A 319 10.92 -1.83 -13.29
CA GLY A 319 12.23 -2.47 -13.48
C GLY A 319 12.90 -2.20 -14.84
N ARG A 320 14.24 -2.28 -14.80
CA ARG A 320 15.26 -2.18 -15.88
C ARG A 320 15.54 -0.83 -16.54
N ALA A 321 14.66 0.17 -16.54
CA ALA A 321 14.95 1.44 -17.25
C ALA A 321 14.88 2.73 -16.40
N SER A 322 14.28 2.73 -15.21
CA SER A 322 14.02 3.97 -14.45
C SER A 322 14.79 4.13 -13.14
N LEU A 323 15.78 3.29 -12.85
CA LEU A 323 16.70 3.49 -11.70
C LEU A 323 17.77 4.55 -11.97
N THR A 324 17.85 5.10 -13.17
CA THR A 324 18.85 6.08 -13.60
C THR A 324 18.85 7.39 -12.79
N PRO A 325 17.73 7.93 -12.28
CA PRO A 325 17.76 9.12 -11.43
C PRO A 325 18.29 8.85 -10.01
N LEU A 326 18.16 7.61 -9.52
CA LEU A 326 18.60 7.21 -8.17
C LEU A 326 20.11 6.92 -8.09
N LEU A 327 20.78 6.79 -9.24
CA LEU A 327 22.17 6.31 -9.31
C LEU A 327 23.18 7.32 -9.90
N ARG A 328 22.77 8.53 -10.31
CA ARG A 328 23.72 9.54 -10.84
C ARG A 328 24.10 10.58 -9.79
N LEU A 329 25.09 10.26 -8.96
CA LEU A 329 25.97 11.26 -8.37
C LEU A 329 27.37 11.10 -9.01
N ARG A 330 27.73 12.11 -9.81
CA ARG A 330 29.01 12.33 -10.52
C ARG A 330 29.27 11.52 -11.79
N ALA A 331 28.93 12.12 -12.93
CA ALA A 331 29.85 12.33 -14.05
C ALA A 331 29.21 13.38 -14.99
N GLY A 332 29.88 14.52 -15.18
CA GLY A 332 29.43 15.53 -16.13
C GLY A 332 29.56 15.01 -17.56
N CYS A 333 28.50 15.13 -18.35
CA CYS A 333 28.55 15.36 -19.79
C CYS A 333 27.16 15.73 -20.32
N ALA A 334 27.19 16.54 -21.38
CA ALA A 334 26.14 17.39 -21.90
C ALA A 334 24.82 16.71 -22.29
N CYS A 335 23.73 17.46 -22.12
CA CYS A 335 22.43 17.19 -22.72
C CYS A 335 22.52 17.31 -24.26
N VAL A 336 21.96 16.34 -24.98
CA VAL A 336 21.50 16.52 -26.35
C VAL A 336 19.98 16.38 -26.32
N PRO A 337 19.19 17.37 -26.78
CA PRO A 337 17.74 17.28 -26.78
C PRO A 337 17.28 16.41 -27.95
N TRP A 338 16.29 15.55 -27.73
CA TRP A 338 15.54 14.93 -28.80
C TRP A 338 14.10 15.44 -28.80
N THR A 339 13.85 16.33 -29.75
CA THR A 339 12.52 16.72 -30.25
C THR A 339 11.98 15.61 -31.14
N THR A 340 10.72 15.21 -30.95
CA THR A 340 9.61 15.34 -31.92
C THR A 340 8.44 14.42 -31.53
N ARG A 341 7.22 14.99 -31.57
CA ARG A 341 5.95 14.26 -31.69
C ARG A 341 5.73 13.80 -33.14
N PRO A 342 4.78 12.89 -33.39
CA PRO A 342 3.46 13.33 -33.87
C PRO A 342 2.33 12.65 -33.07
N ALA A 343 1.34 13.36 -32.51
CA ALA A 343 0.15 13.94 -33.15
C ALA A 343 -0.78 12.89 -33.81
N SER A 344 -1.80 12.43 -33.08
CA SER A 344 -3.20 12.34 -33.54
C SER A 344 -4.11 11.81 -32.42
N TRP A 345 -5.35 12.33 -32.40
CA TRP A 345 -6.50 11.96 -31.55
C TRP A 345 -6.68 12.72 -30.22
N LEU A 346 -7.10 13.97 -30.33
CA LEU A 346 -8.00 14.63 -29.38
C LEU A 346 -8.92 15.56 -30.19
N GLU A 347 -10.24 15.31 -30.13
CA GLU A 347 -11.26 16.37 -30.20
C GLU A 347 -12.62 15.81 -29.75
N ASN A 348 -12.97 16.10 -28.49
CA ASN A 348 -14.22 16.79 -28.12
C ASN A 348 -14.54 16.56 -26.63
N SER A 349 -14.32 17.60 -25.81
CA SER A 349 -15.22 17.91 -24.68
C SER A 349 -15.04 19.37 -24.25
N PRO A 350 -16.13 20.16 -24.10
CA PRO A 350 -16.07 21.57 -23.75
C PRO A 350 -16.19 21.75 -22.24
N THR A 351 -15.06 21.74 -21.53
CA THR A 351 -14.98 22.40 -20.21
C THR A 351 -13.61 23.07 -20.08
N GLY A 352 -13.61 24.40 -20.08
CA GLY A 352 -12.41 25.22 -20.02
C GLY A 352 -11.69 25.14 -18.67
N ARG A 353 -10.79 24.19 -18.51
CA ARG A 353 -9.67 24.26 -17.56
C ARG A 353 -8.36 23.97 -18.28
N SER A 354 -7.60 25.03 -18.53
CA SER A 354 -6.26 24.98 -19.11
C SER A 354 -5.25 24.45 -18.09
N TRP A 355 -4.55 23.38 -18.43
CA TRP A 355 -3.42 22.87 -17.66
C TRP A 355 -2.17 23.69 -17.99
N VAL A 356 -1.61 24.36 -16.98
CA VAL A 356 -0.32 25.06 -17.09
C VAL A 356 0.77 24.15 -16.51
N CYS A 357 1.59 23.56 -17.38
CA CYS A 357 2.92 23.08 -16.99
C CYS A 357 3.84 24.29 -16.80
N SER A 358 4.18 24.64 -15.56
CA SER A 358 5.17 25.68 -15.27
C SER A 358 6.60 25.18 -15.54
N PRO A 359 7.40 25.89 -16.36
CA PRO A 359 8.85 25.68 -16.41
C PRO A 359 9.50 26.45 -15.25
N ALA A 360 10.12 25.75 -14.30
CA ALA A 360 10.88 26.39 -13.24
C ALA A 360 12.14 27.07 -13.83
N GLY A 361 12.20 28.40 -13.68
CA GLY A 361 13.24 29.27 -14.24
C GLY A 361 14.61 29.08 -13.61
N SER A 362 15.64 29.28 -14.44
CA SER A 362 17.04 29.29 -14.08
C SER A 362 17.45 30.62 -13.42
N ARG A 363 17.90 30.60 -12.16
CA ARG A 363 18.81 31.61 -11.61
C ARG A 363 20.15 30.94 -11.31
N ARG A 364 21.20 31.38 -12.01
CA ARG A 364 22.60 30.97 -11.74
C ARG A 364 23.11 31.71 -10.52
N VAL A 365 23.56 30.98 -9.51
CA VAL A 365 24.40 31.49 -8.43
C VAL A 365 25.80 30.89 -8.63
N HIS A 366 26.80 31.74 -8.86
CA HIS A 366 28.21 31.33 -8.90
C HIS A 366 28.75 31.26 -7.47
N GLY A 367 29.14 30.05 -7.03
CA GLY A 367 29.90 29.85 -5.79
C GLY A 367 31.07 28.90 -6.06
N ARG A 368 32.30 29.40 -5.93
CA ARG A 368 33.53 28.59 -5.90
C ARG A 368 33.57 27.78 -4.60
N TRP A 369 33.94 26.50 -4.68
CA TRP A 369 34.27 25.69 -3.51
C TRP A 369 35.58 24.93 -3.74
N GLY A 370 36.53 25.14 -2.82
CA GLY A 370 37.80 24.44 -2.75
C GLY A 370 37.64 22.99 -2.28
N THR A 371 38.62 22.17 -2.63
CA THR A 371 38.68 20.74 -2.35
C THR A 371 39.48 20.47 -1.07
N ASP A 372 38.84 19.93 -0.03
CA ASP A 372 39.52 19.26 1.09
C ASP A 372 39.38 17.72 0.90
N PRO A 373 40.49 16.95 0.79
CA PRO A 373 40.48 15.53 0.47
C PRO A 373 40.67 14.58 1.68
N SER A 374 40.13 14.88 2.87
CA SER A 374 40.42 14.11 4.09
C SER A 374 39.31 13.17 4.64
N SER A 375 38.34 12.74 3.82
CA SER A 375 37.41 11.65 4.21
C SER A 375 36.81 10.91 3.00
N PRO A 376 36.83 9.56 2.94
CA PRO A 376 36.18 8.85 1.85
C PRO A 376 34.64 9.02 1.93
N PRO A 377 33.95 9.25 0.80
CA PRO A 377 32.51 9.35 0.78
C PRO A 377 31.89 7.99 1.16
N ARG A 378 31.19 7.94 2.31
CA ARG A 378 30.44 6.77 2.75
C ARG A 378 29.04 6.78 2.10
N LEU A 379 28.82 5.84 1.19
CA LEU A 379 27.54 5.62 0.51
C LEU A 379 26.66 4.70 1.35
N THR A 380 25.57 5.24 1.90
CA THR A 380 24.53 4.45 2.57
C THR A 380 23.49 4.03 1.54
N LEU A 381 23.59 2.82 0.98
CA LEU A 381 22.59 2.29 0.04
C LEU A 381 21.73 1.25 0.76
N VAL A 382 20.42 1.53 0.85
CA VAL A 382 19.46 0.67 1.54
C VAL A 382 18.74 -0.19 0.51
N TRP A 383 18.88 -1.50 0.63
CA TRP A 383 18.31 -2.48 -0.30
C TRP A 383 17.20 -3.29 0.38
N SER A 384 16.20 -3.72 -0.40
CA SER A 384 15.09 -4.51 0.12
C SER A 384 14.64 -5.59 -0.88
N ILE A 385 14.26 -6.74 -0.33
CA ILE A 385 13.77 -7.92 -1.06
C ILE A 385 12.26 -7.96 -0.89
N GLY A 386 11.51 -7.72 -1.98
CA GLY A 386 10.08 -7.97 -2.04
C GLY A 386 9.80 -9.47 -2.05
N SER A 387 8.72 -9.91 -1.37
CA SER A 387 8.33 -11.31 -1.36
C SER A 387 7.58 -11.67 -2.66
N THR A 388 8.30 -11.93 -3.74
CA THR A 388 7.75 -12.68 -4.87
C THR A 388 7.70 -14.15 -4.48
N ARG A 389 6.50 -14.71 -4.30
CA ARG A 389 6.35 -16.17 -4.34
C ARG A 389 6.18 -16.60 -5.78
N ARG A 390 6.94 -17.63 -6.16
CA ARG A 390 6.62 -18.47 -7.32
C ARG A 390 5.32 -19.24 -7.06
#